data_AF-A0AAF0CSA9-F1
#
_entry.id   AF-A0AAF0CSA9-F1
#
_cell.length_a   1.000
_cell.length_b   1.000
_cell.length_c   1.000
_cell.angle_alpha   90.00
_cell.angle_beta   90.00
_cell.angle_gamma   90.00
#
_symmetry.space_group_name_H-M   'P 1'
#
loop_
_entity.id
_entity.type
_entity.pdbx_description
1 polymer ?
#
loop_
_entity_poly.entity_id
_entity_poly.type
_entity_poly.pdbx_seq_one_letter_code
_entity_poly.pdbx_strand_id
1 'polypeptide(L)'
;MIRPYLIVLLCSLLWTANLVAQETRAPLLKFDFTVMATDRLRYVAYVQLKPEARAKPRPTAADFDIIPLRVNSQGRSSLYHYEGPPPLRFVTTRGKGEALAVDRVVASMTGPASTERTLVILVPAEEGAFGLLAIDDGKSAFPAGHARLLNLSGLPVSGTLDDYRFELPPAPRASAPRRLGGSVRVGVAYQRQSRPVAVFDQSLSVSENERLLLVFLAPFRDGADLRTRVVRDQVRVPLPETP
;
A
#
# COMPACT_ATOMS: atom_id res chain seq x y z
N MET A 1 18.06 -35.65 -57.85
CA MET A 1 16.85 -34.83 -58.02
C MET A 1 16.09 -34.78 -56.70
N ILE A 2 16.27 -33.70 -55.93
CA ILE A 2 15.56 -33.49 -54.66
C ILE A 2 14.21 -32.85 -55.00
N ARG A 3 13.11 -33.48 -54.56
CA ARG A 3 11.74 -33.05 -54.89
C ARG A 3 11.41 -31.71 -54.19
N PRO A 4 10.92 -30.69 -54.91
CA PRO A 4 10.69 -29.34 -54.37
C PRO A 4 9.66 -29.30 -53.21
N TYR A 5 8.80 -30.31 -53.09
CA TYR A 5 7.79 -30.41 -52.04
C TYR A 5 8.37 -30.64 -50.62
N LEU A 6 9.58 -31.22 -50.51
CA LEU A 6 10.19 -31.48 -49.19
C LEU A 6 10.69 -30.18 -48.53
N ILE A 7 11.13 -29.20 -49.32
CA ILE A 7 11.65 -27.92 -48.82
C ILE A 7 10.50 -27.05 -48.27
N VAL A 8 9.34 -27.05 -48.93
CA VAL A 8 8.17 -26.28 -48.48
C VAL A 8 7.60 -26.82 -47.16
N LEU A 9 7.60 -28.14 -46.96
CA LEU A 9 7.15 -28.76 -45.71
C LEU A 9 8.12 -28.49 -44.55
N LEU A 10 9.44 -28.46 -44.83
CA LEU A 10 10.45 -28.17 -43.81
C LEU A 10 10.42 -26.70 -43.37
N CYS A 11 10.24 -25.77 -44.33
CA CYS A 11 10.13 -24.34 -44.02
C CYS A 11 8.86 -23.99 -43.21
N SER A 12 7.74 -24.68 -43.45
CA SER A 12 6.50 -24.46 -42.68
C SER A 12 6.58 -25.02 -41.25
N LEU A 13 7.26 -26.14 -41.02
CA LEU A 13 7.54 -26.68 -39.68
C LEU A 13 8.53 -25.82 -38.87
N LEU A 14 9.52 -25.21 -39.53
CA LEU A 14 10.45 -24.28 -38.88
C LEU A 14 9.79 -22.94 -38.51
N TRP A 15 8.73 -22.55 -39.22
CA TRP A 15 7.96 -21.34 -38.91
C TRP A 15 7.02 -21.53 -37.72
N THR A 16 6.36 -22.69 -37.61
CA THR A 16 5.51 -22.99 -36.43
C THR A 16 6.32 -23.22 -35.16
N ALA A 17 7.52 -23.81 -35.25
CA ALA A 17 8.40 -23.99 -34.09
C ALA A 17 8.95 -22.66 -33.52
N ASN A 18 9.22 -21.66 -34.37
CA ASN A 18 9.64 -20.32 -33.92
C ASN A 18 8.51 -19.50 -33.29
N LEU A 19 7.24 -19.81 -33.59
CA LEU A 19 6.08 -19.13 -33.01
C LEU A 19 5.73 -19.60 -31.59
N VAL A 20 6.21 -20.77 -31.15
CA VAL A 20 5.86 -21.36 -29.84
C VAL A 20 6.89 -21.09 -28.74
N ALA A 21 8.06 -20.53 -29.09
CA ALA A 21 9.11 -20.16 -28.12
C ALA A 21 9.14 -18.67 -27.76
N GLN A 22 8.00 -17.95 -27.86
CA GLN A 22 7.87 -16.70 -27.11
C GLN A 22 7.75 -17.06 -25.64
N GLU A 23 8.90 -17.10 -24.95
CA GLU A 23 8.98 -17.14 -23.49
C GLU A 23 7.99 -16.10 -22.95
N THR A 24 6.86 -16.59 -22.43
CA THR A 24 5.83 -15.74 -21.85
C THR A 24 6.40 -15.21 -20.55
N ARG A 25 7.14 -14.11 -20.61
CA ARG A 25 7.70 -13.44 -19.44
C ARG A 25 6.53 -13.01 -18.56
N ALA A 26 6.53 -13.48 -17.31
CA ALA A 26 5.52 -13.08 -16.35
C ALA A 26 5.50 -11.54 -16.27
N PRO A 27 4.31 -10.91 -16.25
CA PRO A 27 4.23 -9.46 -16.18
C PRO A 27 4.91 -8.97 -14.90
N LEU A 28 5.80 -8.00 -15.03
CA LEU A 28 6.41 -7.34 -13.87
C LEU A 28 5.43 -6.31 -13.32
N LEU A 29 5.25 -6.31 -12.00
CA LEU A 29 4.61 -5.19 -11.31
C LEU A 29 5.63 -4.07 -11.19
N LYS A 30 5.23 -2.85 -11.55
CA LYS A 30 6.00 -1.63 -11.35
C LYS A 30 5.10 -0.57 -10.74
N PHE A 31 5.39 -0.14 -9.51
CA PHE A 31 4.62 0.91 -8.83
C PHE A 31 5.37 1.46 -7.63
N ASP A 32 5.00 2.68 -7.23
CA ASP A 32 5.46 3.26 -5.99
C ASP A 32 4.46 3.03 -4.86
N PHE A 33 4.95 2.83 -3.65
CA PHE A 33 4.08 2.66 -2.49
C PHE A 33 4.63 3.27 -1.21
N THR A 34 3.72 3.65 -0.33
CA THR A 34 4.03 3.92 1.08
C THR A 34 3.32 2.90 1.94
N VAL A 35 3.82 2.70 3.16
CA VAL A 35 3.29 1.73 4.11
C VAL A 35 2.82 2.46 5.36
N MET A 36 1.61 2.13 5.82
CA MET A 36 1.13 2.46 7.16
C MET A 36 0.86 1.15 7.90
N ALA A 37 1.08 1.12 9.20
CA ALA A 37 0.62 0.03 10.04
C ALA A 37 -0.30 0.54 11.12
N THR A 38 -1.36 -0.20 11.42
CA THR A 38 -2.28 0.18 12.50
C THR A 38 -1.59 0.06 13.85
N ASP A 39 -0.70 -0.92 14.01
CA ASP A 39 0.11 -1.15 15.22
C ASP A 39 1.62 -1.03 14.98
N ARG A 40 2.40 -1.09 16.07
CA ARG A 40 3.85 -0.99 16.01
C ARG A 40 4.43 -2.23 15.34
N LEU A 41 4.97 -2.05 14.14
CA LEU A 41 5.73 -3.08 13.46
C LEU A 41 7.21 -2.99 13.80
N ARG A 42 7.82 -4.16 14.01
CA ARG A 42 9.26 -4.31 14.10
C ARG A 42 9.68 -5.42 13.16
N TYR A 43 10.84 -5.26 12.54
CA TYR A 43 11.46 -6.30 11.71
C TYR A 43 10.58 -6.75 10.54
N VAL A 44 9.90 -5.81 9.89
CA VAL A 44 9.14 -6.09 8.65
C VAL A 44 9.92 -5.54 7.46
N ALA A 45 9.98 -6.30 6.39
CA ALA A 45 10.58 -5.94 5.13
C ALA A 45 9.66 -6.33 3.98
N TYR A 46 9.97 -5.88 2.77
CA TYR A 46 9.48 -6.54 1.56
C TYR A 46 10.64 -7.17 0.81
N VAL A 47 10.33 -8.18 0.01
CA VAL A 47 11.31 -8.84 -0.86
C VAL A 47 11.11 -8.40 -2.30
N GLN A 48 12.21 -8.11 -2.98
CA GLN A 48 12.22 -7.69 -4.38
C GLN A 48 13.23 -8.52 -5.15
N LEU A 49 12.86 -8.96 -6.36
CA LEU A 49 13.77 -9.73 -7.20
C LEU A 49 14.90 -8.82 -7.72
N LYS A 50 16.14 -9.24 -7.53
CA LYS A 50 17.32 -8.53 -8.03
C LYS A 50 17.28 -8.40 -9.56
N PRO A 51 17.74 -7.28 -10.14
CA PRO A 51 17.74 -7.07 -11.59
C PRO A 51 18.36 -8.23 -12.39
N GLU A 52 19.51 -8.73 -11.96
CA GLU A 52 20.26 -9.84 -12.58
C GLU A 52 19.53 -11.19 -12.50
N ALA A 53 18.60 -11.35 -11.57
CA ALA A 53 17.84 -12.57 -11.39
C ALA A 53 16.50 -12.58 -12.14
N ARG A 54 16.11 -11.46 -12.77
CA ARG A 54 14.83 -11.35 -13.51
C ARG A 54 14.73 -12.29 -14.70
N ALA A 55 15.87 -12.68 -15.28
CA ALA A 55 15.93 -13.63 -16.39
C ALA A 55 15.97 -15.10 -15.94
N LYS A 56 16.11 -15.38 -14.63
CA LYS A 56 16.21 -16.76 -14.14
C LYS A 56 14.83 -17.43 -14.19
N PRO A 57 14.70 -18.63 -14.79
CA PRO A 57 13.42 -19.36 -14.82
C PRO A 57 12.91 -19.74 -13.43
N ARG A 58 13.82 -19.94 -12.48
CA ARG A 58 13.53 -20.32 -11.09
C ARG A 58 14.42 -19.54 -10.13
N PRO A 59 14.02 -18.32 -9.72
CA PRO A 59 14.73 -17.55 -8.72
C PRO A 59 14.80 -18.30 -7.37
N THR A 60 15.95 -18.22 -6.72
CA THR A 60 16.23 -18.77 -5.39
C THR A 60 16.16 -17.67 -4.33
N ALA A 61 16.25 -18.01 -3.04
CA ALA A 61 16.23 -16.99 -1.97
C ALA A 61 17.36 -15.94 -2.09
N ALA A 62 18.53 -16.32 -2.60
CA ALA A 62 19.67 -15.42 -2.80
C ALA A 62 19.45 -14.38 -3.92
N ASP A 63 18.45 -14.62 -4.77
CA ASP A 63 18.06 -13.78 -5.89
C ASP A 63 17.14 -12.62 -5.50
N PHE A 64 16.73 -12.55 -4.23
CA PHE A 64 15.89 -11.48 -3.70
C PHE A 64 16.67 -10.55 -2.78
N ASP A 65 16.42 -9.25 -2.93
CA ASP A 65 16.79 -8.24 -1.94
C ASP A 65 15.73 -8.18 -0.85
N ILE A 66 16.19 -8.07 0.40
CA ILE A 66 15.34 -7.83 1.57
C ILE A 66 15.43 -6.34 1.88
N ILE A 67 14.33 -5.62 1.67
CA ILE A 67 14.28 -4.17 1.83
C ILE A 67 13.51 -3.83 3.11
N PRO A 68 14.19 -3.36 4.19
CA PRO A 68 13.55 -3.08 5.46
C PRO A 68 12.52 -1.95 5.36
N LEU A 69 11.34 -2.18 5.93
CA LEU A 69 10.30 -1.17 6.02
C LEU A 69 10.50 -0.32 7.27
N ARG A 70 10.53 1.01 7.08
CA ARG A 70 10.59 2.01 8.15
C ARG A 70 9.19 2.58 8.34
N VAL A 71 8.38 1.87 9.11
CA VAL A 71 6.99 2.28 9.40
C VAL A 71 6.95 3.11 10.68
N ASN A 72 6.53 4.37 10.57
CA ASN A 72 6.32 5.22 11.74
C ASN A 72 5.00 4.85 12.43
N SER A 73 5.01 4.66 13.75
CA SER A 73 3.80 4.38 14.53
C SER A 73 2.71 5.45 14.46
N GLN A 74 3.04 6.67 14.02
CA GLN A 74 2.08 7.78 13.91
C GLN A 74 1.80 8.22 12.47
N GLY A 75 2.46 7.63 11.47
CA GLY A 75 2.38 8.12 10.10
C GLY A 75 2.57 7.03 9.05
N ARG A 76 2.86 7.46 7.83
CA ARG A 76 3.27 6.59 6.73
C ARG A 76 4.79 6.49 6.68
N SER A 77 5.29 5.44 6.03
CA SER A 77 6.70 5.27 5.72
C SER A 77 7.19 6.28 4.67
N SER A 78 8.49 6.24 4.39
CA SER A 78 9.04 6.78 3.14
C SER A 78 8.44 6.09 1.91
N LEU A 79 8.62 6.71 0.75
CA LEU A 79 8.25 6.13 -0.54
C LEU A 79 9.18 4.96 -0.89
N TYR A 80 8.60 3.85 -1.31
CA TYR A 80 9.27 2.67 -1.82
C TYR A 80 8.92 2.47 -3.29
N HIS A 81 9.86 1.90 -4.04
CA HIS A 81 9.67 1.49 -5.42
C HIS A 81 9.65 -0.04 -5.46
N TYR A 82 8.63 -0.62 -6.07
CA TYR A 82 8.62 -2.05 -6.39
C TYR A 82 8.74 -2.25 -7.88
N GLU A 83 9.68 -3.12 -8.26
CA GLU A 83 9.79 -3.62 -9.62
C GLU A 83 10.17 -5.11 -9.57
N GLY A 84 9.20 -5.98 -9.82
CA GLY A 84 9.38 -7.42 -9.70
C GLY A 84 8.14 -8.23 -10.08
N PRO A 85 8.24 -9.56 -10.15
CA PRO A 85 7.09 -10.41 -10.44
C PRO A 85 6.04 -10.34 -9.32
N PRO A 86 4.75 -10.52 -9.63
CA PRO A 86 3.74 -10.72 -8.60
C PRO A 86 3.94 -12.08 -7.87
N PRO A 87 3.55 -12.18 -6.60
CA PRO A 87 3.10 -11.09 -5.72
C PRO A 87 4.28 -10.33 -5.08
N LEU A 88 4.08 -9.05 -4.76
CA LEU A 88 4.89 -8.37 -3.74
C LEU A 88 4.68 -9.09 -2.41
N ARG A 89 5.76 -9.53 -1.75
CA ARG A 89 5.69 -10.24 -0.46
C ARG A 89 6.26 -9.38 0.65
N PHE A 90 5.52 -9.28 1.75
CA PHE A 90 5.97 -8.71 3.01
C PHE A 90 6.42 -9.84 3.92
N VAL A 91 7.55 -9.65 4.59
CA VAL A 91 8.19 -10.67 5.42
C VAL A 91 8.56 -10.11 6.78
N THR A 92 8.56 -10.96 7.81
CA THR A 92 9.36 -10.68 9.00
C THR A 92 10.80 -11.06 8.76
N THR A 93 11.70 -10.37 9.45
CA THR A 93 13.14 -10.59 9.33
C THR A 93 13.76 -10.94 10.68
N ARG A 94 14.87 -11.66 10.61
CA ARG A 94 15.77 -11.94 11.74
C ARG A 94 17.18 -11.46 11.38
N GLY A 95 17.99 -11.19 12.40
CA GLY A 95 19.31 -10.61 12.22
C GLY A 95 19.28 -9.10 11.92
N LYS A 96 20.44 -8.55 11.56
CA LYS A 96 20.65 -7.13 11.25
C LYS A 96 21.77 -6.99 10.22
N GLY A 97 21.77 -5.88 9.47
CA GLY A 97 22.82 -5.58 8.48
C GLY A 97 22.93 -6.66 7.42
N GLU A 98 24.14 -7.14 7.16
CA GLU A 98 24.42 -8.20 6.18
C GLU A 98 23.88 -9.57 6.60
N ALA A 99 23.64 -9.79 7.89
CA ALA A 99 23.05 -11.02 8.41
C ALA A 99 21.50 -10.99 8.42
N LEU A 100 20.89 -10.02 7.74
CA LEU A 100 19.44 -9.93 7.64
C LEU A 100 18.90 -11.10 6.81
N ALA A 101 18.01 -11.89 7.40
CA ALA A 101 17.40 -13.04 6.74
C ALA A 101 15.88 -12.98 6.85
N VAL A 102 15.20 -13.53 5.85
CA VAL A 102 13.76 -13.78 5.92
C VAL A 102 13.48 -14.81 7.01
N ASP A 103 12.52 -14.49 7.86
CA ASP A 103 11.99 -15.40 8.88
C ASP A 103 10.72 -16.08 8.35
N ARG A 104 9.68 -15.30 8.05
CA ARG A 104 8.45 -15.79 7.41
C ARG A 104 7.80 -14.74 6.53
N VAL A 105 6.98 -15.19 5.58
CA VAL A 105 6.06 -14.32 4.82
C VAL A 105 4.86 -14.00 5.70
N VAL A 106 4.53 -12.72 5.83
CA VAL A 106 3.41 -12.24 6.67
C VAL A 106 2.28 -11.62 5.87
N ALA A 107 2.51 -11.23 4.62
CA ALA A 107 1.47 -10.81 3.69
C ALA A 107 1.95 -10.88 2.23
N SER A 108 1.01 -10.86 1.29
CA SER A 108 1.30 -10.83 -0.15
C SER A 108 0.26 -10.01 -0.91
N MET A 109 0.71 -9.25 -1.90
CA MET A 109 -0.13 -8.40 -2.76
C MET A 109 0.16 -8.70 -4.23
N THR A 110 -0.86 -9.07 -4.99
CA THR A 110 -0.72 -9.40 -6.42
C THR A 110 -0.58 -8.19 -7.33
N GLY A 111 -0.92 -7.00 -6.83
CA GLY A 111 -0.77 -5.75 -7.54
C GLY A 111 -1.59 -4.65 -6.87
N PRO A 112 -1.19 -3.38 -7.00
CA PRO A 112 -1.98 -2.27 -6.52
C PRO A 112 -3.26 -2.10 -7.35
N ALA A 113 -4.24 -1.40 -6.77
CA ALA A 113 -5.42 -0.94 -7.52
C ALA A 113 -5.11 0.21 -8.49
N SER A 114 -3.95 0.86 -8.34
CA SER A 114 -3.53 2.06 -9.07
C SER A 114 -2.13 1.88 -9.67
N THR A 115 -1.91 2.47 -10.83
CA THR A 115 -0.63 2.42 -11.55
C THR A 115 0.36 3.50 -11.12
N GLU A 116 -0.06 4.52 -10.37
CA GLU A 116 0.83 5.61 -9.95
C GLU A 116 1.47 5.36 -8.57
N ARG A 117 0.66 5.47 -7.51
CA ARG A 117 1.14 5.39 -6.13
C ARG A 117 0.08 4.76 -5.24
N THR A 118 0.51 3.83 -4.40
CA THR A 118 -0.39 3.12 -3.48
C THR A 118 0.00 3.33 -2.03
N LEU A 119 -0.98 3.56 -1.16
CA LEU A 119 -0.83 3.40 0.27
C LEU A 119 -1.21 1.96 0.64
N VAL A 120 -0.24 1.19 1.11
CA VAL A 120 -0.44 -0.15 1.67
C VAL A 120 -0.61 -0.03 3.18
N ILE A 121 -1.73 -0.49 3.70
CA ILE A 121 -2.01 -0.51 5.13
C ILE A 121 -1.92 -1.95 5.63
N LEU A 122 -0.99 -2.18 6.56
CA LEU A 122 -0.81 -3.43 7.27
C LEU A 122 -1.74 -3.45 8.48
N VAL A 123 -2.74 -4.33 8.44
CA VAL A 123 -3.70 -4.57 9.52
C VAL A 123 -3.38 -5.92 10.15
N PRO A 124 -3.17 -6.02 11.47
CA PRO A 124 -2.96 -7.30 12.14
C PRO A 124 -4.04 -8.32 11.77
N ALA A 125 -3.60 -9.52 11.47
CA ALA A 125 -4.45 -10.69 11.28
C ALA A 125 -4.04 -11.78 12.27
N GLU A 126 -4.67 -12.95 12.17
CA GLU A 126 -4.39 -14.10 13.02
C GLU A 126 -2.94 -14.60 12.85
N GLU A 127 -2.42 -15.22 13.90
CA GLU A 127 -1.11 -15.90 13.91
C GLU A 127 0.09 -15.00 13.53
N GLY A 128 -0.08 -13.68 13.67
CA GLY A 128 0.92 -12.67 13.33
C GLY A 128 1.15 -12.50 11.82
N ALA A 129 0.17 -12.89 11.00
CA ALA A 129 0.03 -12.43 9.63
C ALA A 129 -0.51 -10.98 9.60
N PHE A 130 -0.50 -10.37 8.42
CA PHE A 130 -1.14 -9.09 8.17
C PHE A 130 -2.13 -9.18 7.01
N GLY A 131 -3.32 -8.61 7.23
CA GLY A 131 -4.20 -8.19 6.16
C GLY A 131 -3.62 -6.96 5.46
N LEU A 132 -3.83 -6.88 4.15
CA LEU A 132 -3.41 -5.74 3.33
C LEU A 132 -4.63 -4.97 2.84
N LEU A 133 -4.62 -3.66 3.08
CA LEU A 133 -5.52 -2.73 2.40
C LEU A 133 -4.68 -1.86 1.47
N ALA A 134 -4.99 -1.89 0.18
CA ALA A 134 -4.36 -1.03 -0.81
C ALA A 134 -5.32 0.10 -1.17
N ILE A 135 -4.86 1.35 -1.01
CA ILE A 135 -5.60 2.55 -1.35
C ILE A 135 -4.82 3.31 -2.42
N ASP A 136 -5.50 3.75 -3.46
CA ASP A 136 -4.90 4.67 -4.44
C ASP A 136 -4.52 5.98 -3.74
N ASP A 137 -3.21 6.23 -3.69
CA ASP A 137 -2.56 7.37 -3.03
C ASP A 137 -1.86 8.26 -4.08
N GLY A 138 -2.22 8.10 -5.36
CA GLY A 138 -1.82 8.96 -6.47
C GLY A 138 -2.36 10.39 -6.32
N LYS A 139 -1.76 11.34 -7.05
CA LYS A 139 -2.13 12.76 -6.95
C LYS A 139 -3.54 13.03 -7.47
N SER A 140 -3.94 12.30 -8.51
CA SER A 140 -5.28 12.35 -9.11
C SER A 140 -6.35 11.82 -8.15
N ALA A 141 -6.07 10.69 -7.50
CA ALA A 141 -6.99 10.05 -6.57
C ALA A 141 -7.06 10.78 -5.22
N PHE A 142 -5.94 11.26 -4.69
CA PHE A 142 -5.88 11.93 -3.39
C PHE A 142 -5.01 13.20 -3.45
N PRO A 143 -5.55 14.29 -4.01
CA PRO A 143 -4.81 15.53 -4.22
C PRO A 143 -4.43 16.24 -2.91
N ALA A 144 -3.52 17.20 -3.01
CA ALA A 144 -3.17 18.09 -1.91
C ALA A 144 -4.37 18.95 -1.48
N GLY A 145 -4.38 19.43 -0.23
CA GLY A 145 -5.49 20.17 0.37
C GLY A 145 -6.76 19.33 0.57
N HIS A 146 -6.64 17.99 0.60
CA HIS A 146 -7.78 17.09 0.80
C HIS A 146 -7.63 16.22 2.04
N ALA A 147 -8.77 15.77 2.59
CA ALA A 147 -8.86 14.71 3.57
C ALA A 147 -9.45 13.42 2.97
N ARG A 148 -9.03 12.28 3.51
CA ARG A 148 -9.76 11.01 3.40
C ARG A 148 -9.97 10.44 4.80
N LEU A 149 -11.08 9.73 4.96
CA LEU A 149 -11.45 9.07 6.19
C LEU A 149 -11.36 7.56 6.00
N LEU A 150 -10.84 6.84 6.98
CA LEU A 150 -10.74 5.38 6.94
C LEU A 150 -11.15 4.80 8.29
N ASN A 151 -12.17 3.95 8.29
CA ASN A 151 -12.67 3.32 9.50
C ASN A 151 -12.25 1.85 9.60
N LEU A 152 -11.16 1.60 10.34
CA LEU A 152 -10.63 0.27 10.68
C LEU A 152 -10.95 -0.12 12.13
N SER A 153 -11.91 0.54 12.76
CA SER A 153 -12.17 0.35 14.19
C SER A 153 -13.03 -0.85 14.54
N GLY A 154 -13.72 -1.41 13.54
CA GLY A 154 -14.77 -2.41 13.76
C GLY A 154 -16.08 -1.83 14.29
N LEU A 155 -16.16 -0.52 14.54
CA LEU A 155 -17.35 0.18 15.04
C LEU A 155 -17.78 1.31 14.09
N PRO A 156 -19.08 1.59 13.95
CA PRO A 156 -19.53 2.78 13.22
C PRO A 156 -18.99 4.06 13.86
N VAL A 157 -18.51 4.98 13.03
CA VAL A 157 -17.96 6.27 13.45
C VAL A 157 -18.72 7.38 12.74
N SER A 158 -19.11 8.42 13.47
CA SER A 158 -19.76 9.59 12.90
C SER A 158 -19.06 10.87 13.37
N GLY A 159 -19.28 11.96 12.64
CA GLY A 159 -18.58 13.18 12.96
C GLY A 159 -18.83 14.33 12.01
N THR A 160 -18.03 15.37 12.19
CA THR A 160 -17.99 16.57 11.37
C THR A 160 -16.57 16.86 10.92
N LEU A 161 -16.47 17.40 9.70
CA LEU A 161 -15.28 17.99 9.13
C LEU A 161 -15.73 19.35 8.58
N ASP A 162 -15.49 20.41 9.35
CA ASP A 162 -16.20 21.69 9.24
C ASP A 162 -17.73 21.48 9.18
N ASP A 163 -18.38 21.96 8.12
CA ASP A 163 -19.82 21.83 7.89
C ASP A 163 -20.22 20.46 7.32
N TYR A 164 -19.24 19.62 6.93
CA TYR A 164 -19.51 18.30 6.38
C TYR A 164 -19.72 17.27 7.49
N ARG A 165 -20.94 16.75 7.60
CA ARG A 165 -21.28 15.62 8.46
C ARG A 165 -20.98 14.31 7.74
N PHE A 166 -20.43 13.34 8.46
CA PHE A 166 -20.17 12.01 7.94
C PHE A 166 -20.61 10.91 8.91
N GLU A 167 -20.90 9.75 8.32
CA GLU A 167 -21.09 8.49 9.02
C GLU A 167 -20.32 7.43 8.23
N LEU A 168 -19.48 6.66 8.92
CA LEU A 168 -18.60 5.68 8.34
C LEU A 168 -18.87 4.33 9.00
N PRO A 169 -19.46 3.36 8.27
CA PRO A 169 -19.47 1.99 8.75
C PRO A 169 -18.03 1.45 8.85
N PRO A 170 -17.79 0.39 9.62
CA PRO A 170 -16.53 -0.34 9.56
C PRO A 170 -16.32 -0.84 8.12
N ALA A 171 -15.29 -0.36 7.45
CA ALA A 171 -15.08 -0.70 6.05
C ALA A 171 -13.59 -0.69 5.66
N PRO A 172 -13.12 -1.68 4.89
CA PRO A 172 -11.76 -1.71 4.35
C PRO A 172 -11.57 -0.74 3.16
N ARG A 173 -12.38 0.31 3.08
CA ARG A 173 -12.36 1.31 1.99
C ARG A 173 -12.29 2.69 2.59
N ALA A 174 -11.41 3.53 2.02
CA ALA A 174 -11.37 4.93 2.36
C ALA A 174 -12.59 5.67 1.78
N SER A 175 -12.99 6.75 2.43
CA SER A 175 -13.94 7.70 1.85
C SER A 175 -13.39 8.31 0.56
N ALA A 176 -14.28 8.87 -0.25
CA ALA A 176 -13.87 9.80 -1.30
C ALA A 176 -13.03 10.95 -0.70
N PRO A 177 -12.04 11.49 -1.44
CA PRO A 177 -11.28 12.65 -1.00
C PRO A 177 -12.20 13.87 -0.87
N ARG A 178 -12.02 14.64 0.19
CA ARG A 178 -12.78 15.85 0.48
C ARG A 178 -11.85 17.05 0.53
N ARG A 179 -12.13 18.09 -0.25
CA ARG A 179 -11.36 19.33 -0.22
C ARG A 179 -11.50 20.01 1.15
N LEU A 180 -10.39 20.54 1.65
CA LEU A 180 -10.28 21.24 2.93
C LEU A 180 -9.99 22.73 2.72
N GLY A 181 -10.35 23.54 3.71
CA GLY A 181 -9.77 24.87 3.90
C GLY A 181 -8.39 24.80 4.55
N GLY A 182 -7.74 25.94 4.74
CA GLY A 182 -6.42 26.01 5.42
C GLY A 182 -6.45 25.64 6.92
N SER A 183 -7.64 25.66 7.52
CA SER A 183 -7.92 25.15 8.86
C SER A 183 -9.27 24.44 8.83
N VAL A 184 -9.35 23.28 9.46
CA VAL A 184 -10.56 22.45 9.51
C VAL A 184 -10.85 22.02 10.94
N ARG A 185 -12.08 22.22 11.42
CA ARG A 185 -12.56 21.67 12.69
C ARG A 185 -13.02 20.24 12.48
N VAL A 186 -12.49 19.30 13.24
CA VAL A 186 -12.86 17.89 13.16
C VAL A 186 -13.43 17.43 14.48
N GLY A 187 -14.69 17.00 14.46
CA GLY A 187 -15.37 16.33 15.56
C GLY A 187 -15.66 14.88 15.20
N VAL A 188 -15.36 13.93 16.08
CA VAL A 188 -15.58 12.51 15.85
C VAL A 188 -16.15 11.87 17.10
N ALA A 189 -17.17 11.05 16.91
CA ALA A 189 -17.76 10.21 17.93
C ALA A 189 -18.00 8.78 17.40
N TYR A 190 -18.17 7.84 18.31
CA TYR A 190 -18.63 6.49 18.01
C TYR A 190 -19.74 6.08 18.99
N GLN A 191 -20.53 5.08 18.63
CA GLN A 191 -21.61 4.59 19.46
C GLN A 191 -21.08 3.53 20.45
N ARG A 192 -21.27 3.76 21.76
CA ARG A 192 -20.99 2.78 22.82
C ARG A 192 -22.21 2.67 23.72
N GLN A 193 -22.80 1.47 23.80
CA GLN A 193 -23.99 1.21 24.64
C GLN A 193 -25.12 2.23 24.39
N SER A 194 -25.43 2.48 23.11
CA SER A 194 -26.45 3.45 22.68
C SER A 194 -26.19 4.92 23.05
N ARG A 195 -24.96 5.26 23.46
CA ARG A 195 -24.54 6.64 23.72
C ARG A 195 -23.41 7.06 22.76
N PRO A 196 -23.44 8.28 22.22
CA PRO A 196 -22.32 8.81 21.47
C PRO A 196 -21.17 9.15 22.43
N VAL A 197 -19.97 8.67 22.12
CA VAL A 197 -18.74 8.97 22.85
C VAL A 197 -17.81 9.74 21.94
N ALA A 198 -17.48 10.98 22.31
CA ALA A 198 -16.53 11.81 21.56
C ALA A 198 -15.10 11.29 21.74
N VAL A 199 -14.35 11.20 20.65
CA VAL A 199 -13.01 10.61 20.61
C VAL A 199 -11.98 11.50 19.91
N PHE A 200 -12.45 12.54 19.23
CA PHE A 200 -11.61 13.54 18.61
C PHE A 200 -12.42 14.83 18.47
N ASP A 201 -11.91 15.94 18.99
CA ASP A 201 -12.50 17.27 18.77
C ASP A 201 -11.38 18.30 18.73
N GLN A 202 -10.82 18.53 17.55
CA GLN A 202 -9.66 19.41 17.36
C GLN A 202 -9.75 20.18 16.05
N SER A 203 -9.12 21.36 16.02
CA SER A 203 -8.88 22.09 14.78
C SER A 203 -7.53 21.68 14.19
N LEU A 204 -7.49 21.36 12.91
CA LEU A 204 -6.29 20.94 12.19
C LEU A 204 -5.94 22.01 11.15
N SER A 205 -4.75 22.59 11.24
CA SER A 205 -4.21 23.38 10.12
C SER A 205 -3.74 22.45 9.00
N VAL A 206 -4.02 22.80 7.76
CA VAL A 206 -3.66 22.05 6.56
C VAL A 206 -3.00 23.01 5.57
N SER A 207 -1.75 22.71 5.21
CA SER A 207 -1.07 23.49 4.17
C SER A 207 -1.58 23.11 2.78
N GLU A 208 -1.41 24.01 1.80
CA GLU A 208 -1.85 23.79 0.41
C GLU A 208 -1.20 22.56 -0.24
N ASN A 209 -0.02 22.16 0.25
CA ASN A 209 0.73 21.00 -0.24
C ASN A 209 0.55 19.76 0.64
N GLU A 210 -0.38 19.78 1.59
CA GLU A 210 -0.61 18.69 2.52
C GLU A 210 -1.97 18.03 2.29
N ARG A 211 -2.03 16.73 2.52
CA ARG A 211 -3.27 15.96 2.58
C ARG A 211 -3.36 15.17 3.88
N LEU A 212 -4.58 14.99 4.37
CA LEU A 212 -4.86 14.36 5.66
C LEU A 212 -5.55 13.01 5.49
N LEU A 213 -5.00 11.95 6.05
CA LEU A 213 -5.72 10.69 6.22
C LEU A 213 -6.10 10.54 7.68
N LEU A 214 -7.40 10.59 7.98
CA LEU A 214 -7.92 10.31 9.31
C LEU A 214 -8.26 8.82 9.39
N VAL A 215 -7.57 8.11 10.28
CA VAL A 215 -7.75 6.68 10.47
C VAL A 215 -8.32 6.42 11.85
N PHE A 216 -9.45 5.72 11.87
CA PHE A 216 -10.11 5.27 13.08
C PHE A 216 -9.74 3.82 13.33
N LEU A 217 -9.17 3.53 14.50
CA LEU A 217 -8.62 2.24 14.85
C LEU A 217 -9.33 1.67 16.08
N ALA A 218 -9.33 0.35 16.19
CA ALA A 218 -9.87 -0.35 17.35
C ALA A 218 -9.16 0.10 18.64
N PRO A 219 -9.83 -0.01 19.80
CA PRO A 219 -9.21 0.16 21.11
C PRO A 219 -7.98 -0.75 21.26
N PHE A 220 -6.99 -0.32 22.04
CA PHE A 220 -5.78 -1.12 22.29
C PHE A 220 -5.95 -2.17 23.39
N ARG A 221 -7.06 -2.12 24.12
CA ARG A 221 -7.47 -3.06 25.17
C ARG A 221 -8.97 -2.94 25.41
N ASP A 222 -9.54 -3.94 26.06
CA ASP A 222 -10.95 -3.94 26.43
C ASP A 222 -11.30 -2.74 27.32
N GLY A 223 -12.45 -2.13 27.05
CA GLY A 223 -12.98 -0.99 27.77
C GLY A 223 -12.40 0.38 27.38
N ALA A 224 -11.29 0.43 26.63
CA ALA A 224 -10.75 1.67 26.08
C ALA A 224 -11.59 2.20 24.91
N ASP A 225 -11.47 3.50 24.64
CA ASP A 225 -12.11 4.12 23.49
C ASP A 225 -11.36 3.86 22.19
N LEU A 226 -12.03 4.07 21.05
CA LEU A 226 -11.38 3.96 19.75
C LEU A 226 -10.26 5.01 19.63
N ARG A 227 -9.25 4.67 18.83
CA ARG A 227 -8.12 5.56 18.57
C ARG A 227 -8.33 6.30 17.26
N THR A 228 -8.07 7.60 17.26
CA THR A 228 -8.01 8.41 16.04
C THR A 228 -6.56 8.73 15.71
N ARG A 229 -6.15 8.49 14.47
CA ARG A 229 -4.82 8.87 13.96
C ARG A 229 -4.98 9.83 12.80
N VAL A 230 -4.32 10.99 12.89
CA VAL A 230 -4.23 11.96 11.79
C VAL A 230 -2.89 11.76 11.10
N VAL A 231 -2.91 11.19 9.89
CA VAL A 231 -1.72 10.99 9.08
C VAL A 231 -1.59 12.14 8.09
N ARG A 232 -0.53 12.92 8.28
CA ARG A 232 -0.17 14.06 7.44
C ARG A 232 0.79 13.62 6.33
N ASP A 233 0.57 14.07 5.11
CA ASP A 233 1.45 13.78 3.97
C ASP A 233 1.64 15.01 3.11
N GLN A 234 2.90 15.35 2.87
CA GLN A 234 3.27 16.43 1.97
C GLN A 234 3.32 15.89 0.55
N VAL A 235 2.40 16.35 -0.27
CA VAL A 235 2.42 16.10 -1.71
C VAL A 235 3.56 16.95 -2.28
N ARG A 236 4.71 16.32 -2.53
CA ARG A 236 5.84 17.01 -3.16
C ARG A 236 5.39 17.62 -4.50
N VAL A 237 5.43 18.94 -4.56
CA VAL A 237 5.45 19.70 -5.81
C VAL A 237 6.90 19.64 -6.30
N PRO A 238 7.18 19.17 -7.53
CA PRO A 238 8.51 19.31 -8.10
C PRO A 238 8.93 20.77 -7.97
N LEU A 239 10.12 21.03 -7.45
CA LEU A 239 10.68 22.39 -7.54
C LEU A 239 10.74 22.74 -9.03
N PRO A 240 10.36 23.98 -9.43
CA PRO A 240 10.56 24.40 -10.81
C PRO A 240 12.03 24.17 -11.16
N GLU A 241 12.28 23.49 -12.29
CA GLU A 241 13.63 23.35 -12.82
C GLU A 241 14.19 24.77 -12.94
N THR A 242 15.25 25.04 -12.17
CA THR A 242 15.90 26.34 -12.24
C THR A 242 16.54 26.41 -13.63
N PRO A 243 16.17 27.42 -14.45
CA PRO A 243 16.65 27.52 -15.83
C PRO A 243 18.17 27.70 -15.91
#